data_AF-A0A9Q9IMM8-F1
#
_entry.id   AF-A0A9Q9IMM8-F1
#
_cell.length_a   1.000
_cell.length_b   1.000
_cell.length_c   1.000
_cell.angle_alpha   90.00
_cell.angle_beta   90.00
_cell.angle_gamma   90.00
#
_symmetry.space_group_name_H-M   'P 1'
#
loop_
_entity.id
_entity.type
_entity.pdbx_description
1 polymer ?
#
loop_
_entity_poly.entity_id
_entity_poly.type
_entity_poly.pdbx_seq_one_letter_code
_entity_poly.pdbx_strand_id
1 'polypeptide(L)'
;MERTTAYGDSWHRQPPPVSLGGGATSAQWPVFAAVWLLAAWTGGSGAPGWRSECVIGTARERGTQPWPEPPPPAEIAAAGRFDAEPSAATVLISLVQPAERRPYEPTRPPGEVTAELVALLGEHVRVSDARGTALLAYLAEHLTGPYTDLLRVWTGGDELHLLQRDSSGRALRLSVGPAPVTEPPVIAADGADAALRTRLACLLTLLSAELWVNNNNPVTFRVWAGPRGSADPLEAAAGWWTRTREEEPAEPPQLRPLTADELDQGMYTVVRGSLAELFDGSWSGIEEWPHVPPGHLTRYLYRDLLDLLLTRTAGADHLPQLFVTGYLPVTMPEDQAEDDDFTGTVVFVGPSDVAVLDVDLSC
;
A
#
# COMPACT_ATOMS: atom_id res chain seq x y z
N MET A 1 -12.40 20.76 -0.42
CA MET A 1 -11.17 20.25 -1.04
C MET A 1 -10.58 19.27 -0.07
N GLU A 2 -10.35 18.05 -0.53
CA GLU A 2 -9.85 16.97 0.31
C GLU A 2 -8.53 16.46 -0.27
N ARG A 3 -7.48 16.43 0.56
CA ARG A 3 -6.15 15.90 0.22
C ARG A 3 -6.04 14.50 0.82
N THR A 4 -5.67 13.53 0.00
CA THR A 4 -5.42 12.14 0.38
C THR A 4 -3.99 11.77 0.03
N THR A 5 -3.29 11.16 0.99
CA THR A 5 -1.88 10.75 0.90
C THR A 5 -1.73 9.31 1.41
N ALA A 6 -0.54 8.73 1.27
CA ALA A 6 -0.20 7.48 1.96
C ALA A 6 -0.21 7.66 3.49
N TYR A 7 -0.51 6.60 4.25
CA TYR A 7 -0.47 6.64 5.72
C TYR A 7 0.94 6.84 6.30
N GLY A 8 1.96 6.48 5.52
CA GLY A 8 3.36 6.71 5.87
C GLY A 8 3.82 8.17 5.70
N ASP A 9 3.02 9.03 5.07
CA ASP A 9 3.35 10.45 4.90
C ASP A 9 3.22 11.18 6.25
N SER A 10 4.37 11.54 6.83
CA SER A 10 4.44 12.19 8.12
C SER A 10 3.96 13.64 8.13
N TRP A 11 3.94 14.30 6.96
CA TRP A 11 3.55 15.70 6.79
C TRP A 11 2.03 15.85 6.69
N HIS A 12 1.35 14.88 6.08
CA HIS A 12 -0.10 14.87 5.93
C HIS A 12 -0.71 13.56 6.42
N ARG A 13 -0.97 13.49 7.73
CA ARG A 13 -1.52 12.30 8.37
C ARG A 13 -2.96 12.04 7.94
N GLN A 14 -3.19 10.87 7.34
CA GLN A 14 -4.54 10.38 7.07
C GLN A 14 -5.17 9.77 8.34
N PRO A 15 -6.50 9.88 8.53
CA PRO A 15 -7.20 9.18 9.60
C PRO A 15 -6.96 7.68 9.50
N PRO A 16 -6.51 7.00 10.57
CA PRO A 16 -6.10 5.61 10.49
C PRO A 16 -7.29 4.71 10.10
N PRO A 17 -7.10 3.68 9.26
CA PRO A 17 -8.15 2.78 8.81
C PRO A 17 -8.66 1.83 9.90
N VAL A 18 -8.09 1.91 11.10
CA VAL A 18 -8.46 1.17 12.30
C VAL A 18 -8.10 2.03 13.51
N SER A 19 -8.80 1.85 14.62
CA SER A 19 -8.43 2.51 15.88
C SER A 19 -7.12 1.92 16.42
N LEU A 20 -6.05 2.69 16.38
CA LEU A 20 -4.72 2.25 16.83
C LEU A 20 -4.38 2.91 18.16
N GLY A 21 -4.68 2.24 19.28
CA GLY A 21 -4.41 2.72 20.65
C GLY A 21 -2.93 2.96 21.02
N GLY A 22 -2.02 3.02 20.04
CA GLY A 22 -0.59 3.34 20.19
C GLY A 22 0.07 3.82 18.89
N GLY A 23 -0.72 4.26 17.89
CA GLY A 23 -0.26 4.58 16.52
C GLY A 23 0.25 3.36 15.75
N ALA A 24 0.48 3.48 14.44
CA ALA A 24 1.19 2.47 13.62
C ALA A 24 2.57 2.98 13.20
N THR A 25 3.52 2.07 13.00
CA THR A 25 4.79 2.39 12.33
C THR A 25 4.61 2.40 10.82
N SER A 26 5.56 3.00 10.09
CA SER A 26 5.64 2.93 8.63
C SER A 26 5.58 1.50 8.10
N ALA A 27 6.21 0.53 8.80
CA ALA A 27 6.19 -0.89 8.42
C ALA A 27 4.84 -1.59 8.65
N GLN A 28 4.00 -1.08 9.55
CA GLN A 28 2.69 -1.67 9.83
C GLN A 28 1.59 -1.14 8.90
N TRP A 29 1.75 0.09 8.38
CA TRP A 29 0.79 0.69 7.46
C TRP A 29 0.49 -0.13 6.21
N PRO A 30 1.51 -0.71 5.53
CA PRO A 30 1.28 -1.63 4.42
C PRO A 30 0.40 -2.83 4.78
N VAL A 31 0.56 -3.41 5.97
CA VAL A 31 -0.26 -4.54 6.42
C VAL A 31 -1.73 -4.13 6.55
N PHE A 32 -2.00 -2.99 7.21
CA PHE A 32 -3.37 -2.47 7.32
C PHE A 32 -3.98 -2.13 5.96
N ALA A 33 -3.21 -1.50 5.08
CA ALA A 33 -3.65 -1.14 3.73
C ALA A 33 -3.95 -2.37 2.87
N ALA A 34 -3.10 -3.40 2.93
CA ALA A 34 -3.29 -4.65 2.21
C ALA A 34 -4.54 -5.40 2.69
N VAL A 35 -4.73 -5.52 4.01
CA VAL A 35 -5.93 -6.18 4.56
C VAL A 35 -7.21 -5.43 4.17
N TRP A 36 -7.17 -4.09 4.21
CA TRP A 36 -8.31 -3.27 3.81
C TRP A 36 -8.65 -3.44 2.32
N LEU A 37 -7.64 -3.36 1.44
CA LEU A 37 -7.83 -3.52 -0.01
C LEU A 37 -8.30 -4.93 -0.37
N LEU A 38 -7.81 -5.94 0.35
CA LEU A 38 -8.25 -7.31 0.17
C LEU A 38 -9.75 -7.45 0.44
N ALA A 39 -10.26 -6.80 1.49
CA ALA A 39 -11.70 -6.79 1.79
C ALA A 39 -12.48 -6.04 0.69
N ALA A 40 -12.00 -4.87 0.26
CA ALA A 40 -12.62 -4.08 -0.79
C ALA A 40 -12.66 -4.81 -2.15
N TRP A 41 -11.64 -5.60 -2.47
CA TRP A 41 -11.53 -6.33 -3.72
C TRP A 41 -12.33 -7.65 -3.72
N THR A 42 -12.61 -8.22 -2.55
CA THR A 42 -13.30 -9.52 -2.42
C THR A 42 -14.79 -9.41 -2.07
N GLY A 43 -15.26 -8.26 -1.56
CA GLY A 43 -16.64 -8.03 -1.09
C GLY A 43 -17.77 -8.20 -2.11
N GLY A 44 -17.48 -8.33 -3.41
CA GLY A 44 -18.48 -8.50 -4.48
C GLY A 44 -18.57 -9.91 -5.08
N SER A 45 -17.79 -10.87 -4.58
CA SER A 45 -17.57 -12.16 -5.26
C SER A 45 -18.67 -13.21 -5.08
N GLY A 46 -19.70 -12.95 -4.26
CA GLY A 46 -20.75 -13.93 -3.92
C GLY A 46 -20.28 -15.09 -3.02
N ALA A 47 -19.01 -15.11 -2.64
CA ALA A 47 -18.47 -16.04 -1.64
C ALA A 47 -18.91 -15.65 -0.21
N PRO A 48 -18.96 -16.60 0.74
CA PRO A 48 -19.14 -16.27 2.15
C PRO A 48 -18.09 -15.27 2.60
N GLY A 49 -18.53 -14.26 3.35
CA GLY A 49 -17.66 -13.18 3.77
C GLY A 49 -16.57 -13.60 4.76
N TRP A 50 -15.65 -12.68 5.00
CA TRP A 50 -14.62 -12.77 6.01
C TRP A 50 -14.44 -11.42 6.70
N ARG A 51 -13.93 -11.46 7.93
CA ARG A 51 -13.57 -10.29 8.72
C ARG A 51 -12.10 -10.38 9.10
N SER A 52 -11.52 -9.22 9.36
CA SER A 52 -10.22 -9.14 9.99
C SER A 52 -10.22 -8.20 11.17
N GLU A 53 -9.25 -8.43 12.04
CA GLU A 53 -8.91 -7.53 13.12
C GLU A 53 -7.39 -7.41 13.20
N CYS A 54 -6.91 -6.17 13.22
CA CYS A 54 -5.50 -5.89 13.40
C CYS A 54 -5.29 -5.15 14.74
N VAL A 55 -4.51 -5.74 15.64
CA VAL A 55 -4.29 -5.22 16.99
C VAL A 55 -2.80 -5.00 17.24
N ILE A 56 -2.46 -3.80 17.72
CA ILE A 56 -1.09 -3.45 18.09
C ILE A 56 -0.87 -3.74 19.57
N GLY A 57 0.22 -4.44 19.87
CA GLY A 57 0.63 -4.76 21.23
C GLY A 57 2.14 -4.64 21.42
N THR A 58 2.62 -5.25 22.50
CA THR A 58 4.03 -5.18 22.89
C THR A 58 4.45 -6.52 23.47
N ALA A 59 5.54 -7.05 22.94
CA ALA A 59 6.26 -8.21 23.42
C ALA A 59 7.65 -7.77 23.92
N ARG A 60 8.40 -8.69 24.52
CA ARG A 60 9.82 -8.43 24.81
C ARG A 60 10.60 -8.28 23.51
N GLU A 61 11.62 -7.44 23.52
CA GLU A 61 12.58 -7.27 22.42
C GLU A 61 13.22 -8.61 22.02
N ARG A 62 13.50 -8.79 20.72
CA ARG A 62 14.09 -10.03 20.20
C ARG A 62 15.40 -10.39 20.90
N GLY A 63 16.27 -9.40 21.12
CA GLY A 63 17.56 -9.63 21.76
C GLY A 63 17.45 -10.09 23.22
N THR A 64 16.35 -9.76 23.89
CA THR A 64 16.09 -10.18 25.28
C THR A 64 15.39 -11.55 25.33
N GLN A 65 14.51 -11.82 24.36
CA GLN A 65 13.75 -13.07 24.28
C GLN A 65 13.62 -13.52 22.81
N PRO A 66 14.56 -14.32 22.30
CA PRO A 66 14.41 -14.93 21.00
C PRO A 66 13.25 -15.93 21.02
N TRP A 67 12.61 -16.18 19.88
CA TRP A 67 11.51 -17.15 19.75
C TRP A 67 11.91 -18.35 18.87
N PRO A 68 12.92 -19.17 19.28
CA PRO A 68 13.14 -20.45 18.61
C PRO A 68 11.96 -21.41 18.84
N GLU A 69 11.26 -21.22 19.95
CA GLU A 69 10.00 -21.85 20.32
C GLU A 69 9.00 -20.76 20.75
N PRO A 70 7.68 -21.03 20.73
CA PRO A 70 6.70 -20.06 21.18
C PRO A 70 6.92 -19.67 22.65
N PRO A 71 6.76 -18.38 23.03
CA PRO A 71 6.80 -17.98 24.42
C PRO A 71 5.58 -18.54 25.19
N PRO A 72 5.57 -18.45 26.54
CA PRO A 72 4.44 -18.93 27.35
C PRO A 72 3.10 -18.32 26.91
N PRO A 73 1.97 -19.07 26.96
CA PRO A 73 0.66 -18.59 26.51
C PRO A 73 0.24 -17.24 27.09
N ALA A 74 0.49 -16.98 28.38
CA ALA A 74 0.22 -15.70 29.02
C ALA A 74 0.99 -14.53 28.38
N GLU A 75 2.23 -14.75 27.93
CA GLU A 75 3.01 -13.72 27.24
C GLU A 75 2.49 -13.48 25.81
N ILE A 76 2.06 -14.53 25.11
CA ILE A 76 1.39 -14.41 23.79
C ILE A 76 0.08 -13.64 23.93
N ALA A 77 -0.72 -13.97 24.95
CA ALA A 77 -1.99 -13.32 25.24
C ALA A 77 -1.80 -11.81 25.46
N ALA A 78 -0.81 -11.44 26.27
CA ALA A 78 -0.46 -10.03 26.51
C ALA A 78 0.05 -9.33 25.25
N ALA A 79 0.97 -9.96 24.50
CA ALA A 79 1.56 -9.38 23.30
C ALA A 79 0.54 -9.14 22.18
N GLY A 80 -0.36 -10.10 21.96
CA GLY A 80 -1.42 -10.01 20.96
C GLY A 80 -2.74 -9.42 21.47
N ARG A 81 -2.81 -9.00 22.74
CA ARG A 81 -4.04 -8.52 23.41
C ARG A 81 -5.23 -9.45 23.19
N PHE A 82 -5.03 -10.74 23.47
CA PHE A 82 -6.11 -11.72 23.47
C PHE A 82 -6.93 -11.61 24.77
N ASP A 83 -8.23 -11.86 24.69
CA ASP A 83 -9.12 -11.85 25.87
C ASP A 83 -8.85 -13.03 26.83
N ALA A 84 -8.22 -14.09 26.33
CA ALA A 84 -7.85 -15.29 27.08
C ALA A 84 -6.49 -15.82 26.61
N GLU A 85 -5.89 -16.70 27.42
CA GLU A 85 -4.68 -17.42 27.01
C GLU A 85 -4.95 -18.32 25.79
N PRO A 86 -4.07 -18.29 24.77
CA PRO A 86 -4.21 -19.16 23.62
C PRO A 86 -4.01 -20.63 24.02
N SER A 87 -4.75 -21.53 23.37
CA SER A 87 -4.66 -22.97 23.62
C SER A 87 -3.37 -23.58 23.06
N ALA A 88 -2.82 -22.98 22.00
CA ALA A 88 -1.56 -23.39 21.39
C ALA A 88 -0.96 -22.24 20.56
N ALA A 89 0.32 -22.34 20.27
CA ALA A 89 1.01 -21.49 19.31
C ALA A 89 2.16 -22.26 18.64
N THR A 90 2.58 -21.81 17.47
CA THR A 90 3.78 -22.31 16.79
C THR A 90 4.53 -21.15 16.17
N VAL A 91 5.86 -21.28 16.12
CA VAL A 91 6.72 -20.33 15.41
C VAL A 91 6.68 -20.69 13.92
N LEU A 92 6.18 -19.77 13.09
CA LEU A 92 6.25 -19.92 11.64
C LEU A 92 7.63 -19.53 11.12
N ILE A 93 8.16 -18.41 11.60
CA ILE A 93 9.52 -17.96 11.37
C ILE A 93 10.00 -17.13 12.56
N SER A 94 11.28 -17.25 12.91
CA SER A 94 11.93 -16.35 13.85
C SER A 94 13.37 -16.14 13.41
N LEU A 95 13.93 -14.99 13.77
CA LEU A 95 15.34 -14.70 13.58
C LEU A 95 16.08 -15.02 14.88
N VAL A 96 16.98 -16.00 14.80
CA VAL A 96 17.76 -16.48 15.93
C VAL A 96 19.24 -16.21 15.69
N GLN A 97 19.97 -15.88 16.75
CA GLN A 97 21.41 -15.74 16.68
C GLN A 97 22.05 -17.12 17.00
N PRO A 98 22.65 -17.82 16.02
CA PRO A 98 23.12 -19.20 16.23
C PRO A 98 24.33 -19.29 17.16
N ALA A 99 25.12 -18.21 17.27
CA ALA A 99 26.23 -18.09 18.21
C ALA A 99 26.53 -16.61 18.49
N GLU A 100 27.20 -16.33 19.62
CA GLU A 100 27.62 -14.96 19.96
C GLU A 100 28.38 -14.33 18.79
N ARG A 101 28.00 -13.10 18.41
CA ARG A 101 28.59 -12.31 17.30
C ARG A 101 28.35 -12.86 15.90
N ARG A 102 27.50 -13.89 15.71
CA ARG A 102 26.99 -14.24 14.38
C ARG A 102 25.78 -13.40 14.01
N PRO A 103 25.54 -13.15 12.71
CA PRO A 103 24.30 -12.52 12.26
C PRO A 103 23.09 -13.36 12.67
N TYR A 104 21.94 -12.70 12.80
CA TYR A 104 20.68 -13.41 12.97
C TYR A 104 20.35 -14.19 11.70
N GLU A 105 19.90 -15.43 11.85
CA GLU A 105 19.50 -16.32 10.78
C GLU A 105 18.03 -16.74 10.97
N PRO A 106 17.24 -16.85 9.89
CA PRO A 106 15.86 -17.28 10.00
C PRO A 106 15.79 -18.78 10.34
N THR A 107 14.86 -19.17 11.21
CA THR A 107 14.66 -20.57 11.60
C THR A 107 14.16 -21.46 10.46
N ARG A 108 13.56 -20.86 9.43
CA ARG A 108 13.07 -21.52 8.21
C ARG A 108 13.31 -20.61 6.99
N PRO A 109 13.45 -21.17 5.77
CA PRO A 109 13.55 -20.35 4.56
C PRO A 109 12.32 -19.43 4.42
N PRO A 110 12.50 -18.09 4.30
CA PRO A 110 11.37 -17.16 4.25
C PRO A 110 10.37 -17.48 3.12
N GLY A 111 10.85 -17.87 1.94
CA GLY A 111 9.99 -18.22 0.81
C GLY A 111 9.05 -19.41 1.07
N GLU A 112 9.48 -20.40 1.86
CA GLU A 112 8.62 -21.53 2.24
C GLU A 112 7.50 -21.06 3.18
N VAL A 113 7.83 -20.19 4.15
CA VAL A 113 6.87 -19.65 5.11
C VAL A 113 5.89 -18.71 4.43
N THR A 114 6.35 -17.87 3.49
CA THR A 114 5.50 -17.02 2.67
C THR A 114 4.49 -17.85 1.88
N ALA A 115 4.93 -18.91 1.20
CA ALA A 115 4.02 -19.79 0.45
C ALA A 115 3.00 -20.48 1.36
N GLU A 116 3.41 -20.93 2.55
CA GLU A 116 2.52 -21.48 3.58
C GLU A 116 1.47 -20.45 4.03
N LEU A 117 1.87 -19.20 4.27
CA LEU A 117 0.97 -18.13 4.65
C LEU A 117 -0.01 -17.74 3.55
N VAL A 118 0.41 -17.72 2.29
CA VAL A 118 -0.50 -17.47 1.15
C VAL A 118 -1.61 -18.52 1.13
N ALA A 119 -1.27 -19.80 1.31
CA ALA A 119 -2.26 -20.87 1.39
C ALA A 119 -3.19 -20.69 2.60
N LEU A 120 -2.63 -20.46 3.79
CA LEU A 120 -3.40 -20.28 5.02
C LEU A 120 -4.36 -19.08 4.95
N LEU A 121 -3.88 -17.92 4.50
CA LEU A 121 -4.70 -16.73 4.32
C LEU A 121 -5.74 -16.94 3.21
N GLY A 122 -5.36 -17.58 2.11
CA GLY A 122 -6.24 -17.90 0.99
C GLY A 122 -7.43 -18.78 1.39
N GLU A 123 -7.23 -19.74 2.28
CA GLU A 123 -8.32 -20.58 2.83
C GLU A 123 -9.37 -19.77 3.61
N HIS A 124 -8.95 -18.70 4.31
CA HIS A 124 -9.83 -17.89 5.15
C HIS A 124 -10.47 -16.73 4.38
N VAL A 125 -9.71 -16.07 3.49
CA VAL A 125 -10.16 -14.91 2.71
C VAL A 125 -10.92 -15.34 1.44
N ARG A 126 -10.63 -16.55 0.93
CA ARG A 126 -11.26 -17.16 -0.25
C ARG A 126 -11.15 -16.31 -1.52
N VAL A 127 -9.93 -15.86 -1.80
CA VAL A 127 -9.63 -15.15 -3.03
C VAL A 127 -9.57 -16.12 -4.21
N SER A 128 -10.22 -15.76 -5.32
CA SER A 128 -10.18 -16.54 -6.56
C SER A 128 -9.62 -15.78 -7.76
N ASP A 129 -9.38 -14.48 -7.65
CA ASP A 129 -8.82 -13.66 -8.74
C ASP A 129 -7.32 -13.39 -8.57
N ALA A 130 -6.66 -13.06 -9.69
CA ALA A 130 -5.21 -12.83 -9.71
C ALA A 130 -4.79 -11.61 -8.89
N ARG A 131 -5.64 -10.59 -8.80
CA ARG A 131 -5.38 -9.35 -8.07
C ARG A 131 -5.31 -9.59 -6.56
N GLY A 132 -6.31 -10.26 -6.00
CA GLY A 132 -6.29 -10.63 -4.59
C GLY A 132 -5.21 -11.65 -4.29
N THR A 133 -4.88 -12.56 -5.23
CA THR A 133 -3.78 -13.52 -5.05
C THR A 133 -2.44 -12.79 -4.93
N ALA A 134 -2.19 -11.79 -5.78
CA ALA A 134 -1.01 -10.93 -5.68
C ALA A 134 -0.96 -10.17 -4.35
N LEU A 135 -2.11 -9.69 -3.87
CA LEU A 135 -2.19 -8.98 -2.59
C LEU A 135 -1.99 -9.90 -1.37
N LEU A 136 -2.44 -11.16 -1.45
CA LEU A 136 -2.16 -12.19 -0.45
C LEU A 136 -0.66 -12.52 -0.39
N ALA A 137 -0.02 -12.67 -1.55
CA ALA A 137 1.43 -12.87 -1.63
C ALA A 137 2.19 -11.73 -0.98
N TYR A 138 1.84 -10.49 -1.34
CA TYR A 138 2.40 -9.29 -0.73
C TYR A 138 2.23 -9.24 0.80
N LEU A 139 1.01 -9.51 1.28
CA LEU A 139 0.72 -9.53 2.71
C LEU A 139 1.55 -10.60 3.44
N ALA A 140 1.66 -11.80 2.86
CA ALA A 140 2.48 -12.88 3.40
C ALA A 140 3.96 -12.49 3.49
N GLU A 141 4.52 -11.87 2.43
CA GLU A 141 5.90 -11.38 2.40
C GLU A 141 6.15 -10.28 3.44
N HIS A 142 5.22 -9.34 3.59
CA HIS A 142 5.31 -8.31 4.62
C HIS A 142 5.25 -8.87 6.04
N LEU A 143 4.49 -9.95 6.25
CA LEU A 143 4.40 -10.63 7.54
C LEU A 143 5.65 -11.48 7.86
N THR A 144 6.35 -11.99 6.84
CA THR A 144 7.58 -12.81 6.97
C THR A 144 8.86 -12.02 6.74
N GLY A 145 8.76 -10.70 6.66
CA GLY A 145 9.88 -9.82 6.31
C GLY A 145 11.15 -10.06 7.14
N PRO A 146 12.33 -9.68 6.62
CA PRO A 146 13.65 -10.11 7.09
C PRO A 146 14.04 -9.64 8.49
N TYR A 147 13.16 -8.90 9.17
CA TYR A 147 13.38 -8.38 10.52
C TYR A 147 12.22 -8.69 11.46
N THR A 148 11.41 -9.72 11.17
CA THR A 148 10.22 -10.03 11.97
C THR A 148 10.20 -11.48 12.45
N ASP A 149 9.66 -11.68 13.65
CA ASP A 149 9.28 -13.01 14.15
C ASP A 149 7.78 -13.16 13.95
N LEU A 150 7.31 -14.36 13.58
CA LEU A 150 5.91 -14.62 13.31
C LEU A 150 5.45 -15.92 13.97
N LEU A 151 4.37 -15.81 14.75
CA LEU A 151 3.67 -16.94 15.35
C LEU A 151 2.32 -17.15 14.67
N ARG A 152 1.93 -18.42 14.53
CA ARG A 152 0.51 -18.79 14.37
C ARG A 152 -0.03 -19.17 15.74
N VAL A 153 -1.19 -18.63 16.09
CA VAL A 153 -1.80 -18.74 17.42
C VAL A 153 -3.20 -19.34 17.30
N TRP A 154 -3.54 -20.25 18.21
CA TRP A 154 -4.86 -20.89 18.29
C TRP A 154 -5.57 -20.51 19.58
N THR A 155 -6.82 -20.09 19.46
CA THR A 155 -7.68 -19.62 20.56
C THR A 155 -8.90 -20.52 20.80
N GLY A 156 -9.08 -21.57 19.98
CA GLY A 156 -10.20 -22.51 20.06
C GLY A 156 -11.39 -22.18 19.13
N GLY A 157 -11.31 -21.10 18.35
CA GLY A 157 -12.26 -20.78 17.27
C GLY A 157 -11.72 -21.07 15.87
N ASP A 158 -12.54 -20.80 14.86
CA ASP A 158 -12.20 -20.95 13.43
C ASP A 158 -11.42 -19.75 12.85
N GLU A 159 -10.87 -18.89 13.70
CA GLU A 159 -10.11 -17.72 13.29
C GLU A 159 -8.62 -18.04 13.18
N LEU A 160 -8.00 -17.60 12.08
CA LEU A 160 -6.56 -17.58 11.93
C LEU A 160 -6.00 -16.38 12.67
N HIS A 161 -5.16 -16.61 13.68
CA HIS A 161 -4.42 -15.55 14.36
C HIS A 161 -2.92 -15.64 14.02
N LEU A 162 -2.37 -14.55 13.53
CA LEU A 162 -0.96 -14.35 13.24
C LEU A 162 -0.43 -13.26 14.17
N LEU A 163 0.61 -13.56 14.94
CA LEU A 163 1.27 -12.58 15.83
C LEU A 163 2.69 -12.32 15.34
N GLN A 164 2.87 -11.16 14.73
CA GLN A 164 4.16 -10.65 14.28
C GLN A 164 4.82 -9.83 15.38
N ARG A 165 6.15 -9.86 15.46
CA ARG A 165 6.97 -9.02 16.34
C ARG A 165 8.19 -8.49 15.60
N ASP A 166 8.50 -7.21 15.76
CA ASP A 166 9.74 -6.62 15.26
C ASP A 166 10.92 -6.74 16.25
N SER A 167 12.11 -6.27 15.87
CA SER A 167 13.31 -6.34 16.72
C SER A 167 13.16 -5.59 18.06
N SER A 168 12.36 -4.52 18.08
CA SER A 168 12.09 -3.68 19.27
C SER A 168 11.00 -4.25 20.18
N GLY A 169 10.44 -5.40 19.84
CA GLY A 169 9.35 -6.01 20.61
C GLY A 169 7.98 -5.41 20.31
N ARG A 170 7.84 -4.54 19.32
CA ARG A 170 6.53 -4.08 18.89
C ARG A 170 5.80 -5.23 18.21
N ALA A 171 4.56 -5.48 18.63
CA ALA A 171 3.79 -6.62 18.14
C ALA A 171 2.58 -6.18 17.32
N LEU A 172 2.23 -6.98 16.32
CA LEU A 172 1.04 -6.85 15.50
C LEU A 172 0.32 -8.20 15.45
N ARG A 173 -0.90 -8.25 15.98
CA ARG A 173 -1.82 -9.38 15.76
C ARG A 173 -2.67 -9.09 14.54
N LEU A 174 -2.64 -9.96 13.54
CA LEU A 174 -3.64 -10.05 12.48
C LEU A 174 -4.53 -11.26 12.76
N SER A 175 -5.83 -11.04 12.85
CA SER A 175 -6.83 -12.11 12.93
C SER A 175 -7.69 -12.10 11.67
N VAL A 176 -7.98 -13.26 11.11
CA VAL A 176 -8.85 -13.44 9.94
C VAL A 176 -9.83 -14.56 10.22
N GLY A 177 -11.12 -14.32 10.02
CA GLY A 177 -12.16 -15.29 10.31
C GLY A 177 -13.39 -15.16 9.41
N PRO A 178 -14.29 -16.16 9.44
CA PRO A 178 -15.52 -16.11 8.65
C PRO A 178 -16.44 -14.97 9.10
N ALA A 179 -17.16 -14.37 8.15
CA ALA A 179 -18.16 -13.34 8.38
C ALA A 179 -19.35 -13.50 7.43
N PRO A 180 -20.55 -12.99 7.77
CA PRO A 180 -21.69 -13.08 6.87
C PRO A 180 -21.48 -12.30 5.57
N VAL A 181 -20.79 -11.15 5.64
CA VAL A 181 -20.44 -10.29 4.51
C VAL A 181 -19.01 -9.81 4.71
N THR A 182 -18.23 -9.75 3.63
CA THR A 182 -16.96 -9.02 3.63
C THR A 182 -17.26 -7.57 3.33
N GLU A 183 -17.17 -6.72 4.35
CA GLU A 183 -17.17 -5.27 4.15
C GLU A 183 -15.83 -4.73 4.64
N PRO A 184 -15.14 -3.89 3.83
CA PRO A 184 -14.02 -3.14 4.37
C PRO A 184 -14.54 -2.31 5.55
N PRO A 185 -13.80 -2.20 6.66
CA PRO A 185 -14.26 -1.41 7.79
C PRO A 185 -14.55 0.03 7.31
N VAL A 186 -15.76 0.52 7.58
CA VAL A 186 -16.14 1.92 7.33
C VAL A 186 -15.63 2.75 8.50
N ILE A 187 -14.69 3.64 8.22
CA ILE A 187 -13.79 4.21 9.25
C ILE A 187 -14.21 5.61 9.71
N ALA A 188 -15.00 6.33 8.93
CA ALA A 188 -15.48 7.65 9.30
C ALA A 188 -16.98 7.84 9.01
N ALA A 189 -17.58 8.80 9.74
CA ALA A 189 -19.02 9.00 9.82
C ALA A 189 -19.65 9.61 8.56
N ASP A 190 -18.85 10.05 7.60
CA ASP A 190 -19.26 10.69 6.34
C ASP A 190 -19.48 9.70 5.19
N GLY A 191 -19.53 8.39 5.47
CA GLY A 191 -20.09 7.39 4.56
C GLY A 191 -19.21 7.11 3.34
N ALA A 192 -19.76 7.32 2.13
CA ALA A 192 -19.12 6.92 0.87
C ALA A 192 -17.82 7.69 0.57
N ASP A 193 -17.77 8.98 0.90
CA ASP A 193 -16.58 9.80 0.70
C ASP A 193 -15.43 9.32 1.61
N ALA A 194 -15.73 8.93 2.85
CA ALA A 194 -14.74 8.28 3.72
C ALA A 194 -14.23 6.95 3.18
N ALA A 195 -15.11 6.11 2.63
CA ALA A 195 -14.70 4.84 2.05
C ALA A 195 -13.76 5.06 0.85
N LEU A 196 -14.05 6.05 -0.01
CA LEU A 196 -13.15 6.47 -1.08
C LEU A 196 -11.83 7.03 -0.51
N ARG A 197 -11.93 7.85 0.54
CA ARG A 197 -10.85 8.37 1.39
C ARG A 197 -9.80 7.31 1.68
N THR A 198 -10.30 6.29 2.38
CA THR A 198 -9.54 5.15 2.84
C THR A 198 -8.99 4.32 1.69
N ARG A 199 -9.79 4.01 0.67
CA ARG A 199 -9.32 3.22 -0.47
C ARG A 199 -8.15 3.88 -1.18
N LEU A 200 -8.27 5.19 -1.45
CA LEU A 200 -7.16 5.97 -2.01
C LEU A 200 -5.95 5.90 -1.08
N ALA A 201 -6.09 6.22 0.21
CA ALA A 201 -4.97 6.17 1.15
C ALA A 201 -4.30 4.78 1.22
N CYS A 202 -5.07 3.69 1.16
CA CYS A 202 -4.53 2.33 1.12
C CYS A 202 -3.77 2.06 -0.18
N LEU A 203 -4.32 2.43 -1.35
CA LEU A 203 -3.63 2.30 -2.64
C LEU A 203 -2.33 3.09 -2.66
N LEU A 204 -2.36 4.34 -2.22
CA LEU A 204 -1.16 5.20 -2.18
C LEU A 204 -0.12 4.64 -1.21
N THR A 205 -0.55 4.08 -0.07
CA THR A 205 0.36 3.45 0.90
C THR A 205 1.08 2.25 0.30
N LEU A 206 0.38 1.36 -0.41
CA LEU A 206 1.01 0.20 -1.02
C LEU A 206 1.86 0.58 -2.23
N LEU A 207 1.41 1.53 -3.05
CA LEU A 207 2.20 2.04 -4.17
C LEU A 207 3.50 2.68 -3.68
N SER A 208 3.46 3.55 -2.66
CA SER A 208 4.68 4.15 -2.10
C SER A 208 5.57 3.15 -1.36
N ALA A 209 5.02 2.05 -0.85
CA ALA A 209 5.82 0.99 -0.23
C ALA A 209 6.56 0.14 -1.26
N GLU A 210 5.97 -0.05 -2.45
CA GLU A 210 6.49 -0.93 -3.51
C GLU A 210 7.31 -0.19 -4.57
N LEU A 211 7.03 1.08 -4.79
CA LEU A 211 7.68 1.87 -5.84
C LEU A 211 8.82 2.69 -5.24
N TRP A 212 10.05 2.33 -5.59
CA TRP A 212 11.28 2.99 -5.17
C TRP A 212 12.08 3.42 -6.38
N VAL A 213 12.63 4.63 -6.35
CA VAL A 213 13.61 5.11 -7.32
C VAL A 213 15.00 4.95 -6.72
N ASN A 214 15.93 4.39 -7.49
CA ASN A 214 17.33 4.19 -7.10
C ASN A 214 17.50 3.43 -5.76
N ASN A 215 16.57 2.53 -5.42
CA ASN A 215 16.51 1.77 -4.17
C ASN A 215 16.57 2.60 -2.86
N ASN A 216 16.49 3.94 -2.94
CA ASN A 216 16.72 4.83 -1.79
C ASN A 216 15.55 5.79 -1.54
N ASN A 217 14.76 6.11 -2.58
CA ASN A 217 13.69 7.10 -2.47
C ASN A 217 12.33 6.50 -2.86
N PRO A 218 11.34 6.50 -1.96
CA PRO A 218 10.00 6.01 -2.29
C PRO A 218 9.28 6.98 -3.22
N VAL A 219 8.58 6.46 -4.22
CA VAL A 219 7.69 7.26 -5.06
C VAL A 219 6.52 7.74 -4.21
N THR A 220 6.34 9.05 -4.14
CA THR A 220 5.28 9.66 -3.34
C THR A 220 4.08 9.99 -4.22
N PHE A 221 2.89 9.56 -3.78
CA PHE A 221 1.64 9.87 -4.44
C PHE A 221 0.79 10.78 -3.56
N ARG A 222 0.18 11.79 -4.18
CA ARG A 222 -0.74 12.71 -3.50
C ARG A 222 -1.95 12.95 -4.39
N VAL A 223 -3.14 12.87 -3.80
CA VAL A 223 -4.40 13.06 -4.51
C VAL A 223 -5.16 14.22 -3.88
N TRP A 224 -5.69 15.11 -4.73
CA TRP A 224 -6.67 16.11 -4.32
C TRP A 224 -7.91 15.96 -5.17
N ALA A 225 -9.08 16.21 -4.57
CA ALA A 225 -10.33 16.27 -5.32
C ALA A 225 -11.27 17.36 -4.82
N GLY A 226 -12.14 17.82 -5.72
CA GLY A 226 -13.24 18.70 -5.38
C GLY A 226 -13.93 19.36 -6.59
N PRO A 227 -14.74 20.40 -6.34
CA PRO A 227 -15.56 21.03 -7.38
C PRO A 227 -14.73 21.64 -8.51
N ARG A 228 -15.20 21.50 -9.75
CA ARG A 228 -14.48 21.95 -10.95
C ARG A 228 -14.10 23.43 -10.96
N GLY A 229 -15.00 24.30 -10.53
CA GLY A 229 -14.74 25.75 -10.36
C GLY A 229 -14.78 26.61 -11.63
N SER A 230 -14.49 26.07 -12.83
CA SER A 230 -14.65 26.75 -14.12
C SER A 230 -15.38 25.88 -15.15
N ALA A 231 -16.07 26.50 -16.11
CA ALA A 231 -16.66 25.83 -17.26
C ALA A 231 -15.64 25.51 -18.37
N ASP A 232 -14.50 26.21 -18.40
CA ASP A 232 -13.36 25.87 -19.26
C ASP A 232 -12.53 24.75 -18.58
N PRO A 233 -12.37 23.57 -19.21
CA PRO A 233 -11.59 22.49 -18.65
C PRO A 233 -10.13 22.85 -18.37
N LEU A 234 -9.48 23.63 -19.24
CA LEU A 234 -8.07 23.97 -19.10
C LEU A 234 -7.86 24.98 -17.97
N GLU A 235 -8.75 25.98 -17.87
CA GLU A 235 -8.76 26.94 -16.75
C GLU A 235 -9.02 26.22 -15.42
N ALA A 236 -9.99 25.29 -15.40
CA ALA A 236 -10.27 24.47 -14.22
C ALA A 236 -9.03 23.64 -13.82
N ALA A 237 -8.34 23.04 -14.77
CA ALA A 237 -7.12 22.27 -14.52
C ALA A 237 -6.00 23.15 -13.95
N ALA A 238 -5.71 24.29 -14.59
CA ALA A 238 -4.67 25.21 -14.15
C ALA A 238 -4.98 25.75 -12.74
N GLY A 239 -6.22 26.18 -12.50
CA GLY A 239 -6.64 26.70 -11.21
C GLY A 239 -6.64 25.63 -10.10
N TRP A 240 -6.84 24.35 -10.43
CA TRP A 240 -6.66 23.26 -9.46
C TRP A 240 -5.20 22.95 -9.19
N TRP A 241 -4.37 22.86 -10.22
CA TRP A 241 -2.93 22.68 -10.07
C TRP A 241 -2.31 23.75 -9.16
N THR A 242 -2.61 25.03 -9.40
CA THR A 242 -2.10 26.14 -8.57
C THR A 242 -2.56 26.03 -7.11
N ARG A 243 -3.80 25.58 -6.87
CA ARG A 243 -4.34 25.43 -5.51
C ARG A 243 -3.75 24.27 -4.72
N THR A 244 -3.17 23.28 -5.39
CA THR A 244 -2.58 22.10 -4.74
C THR A 244 -1.08 22.25 -4.48
N ARG A 245 -0.42 23.29 -5.00
CA ARG A 245 0.99 23.57 -4.69
C ARG A 245 1.14 24.14 -3.29
N GLU A 246 2.23 23.76 -2.62
CA GLU A 246 2.58 24.27 -1.28
C GLU A 246 3.22 25.66 -1.35
N GLU A 247 3.88 25.96 -2.46
CA GLU A 247 4.47 27.28 -2.76
C GLU A 247 3.77 27.91 -3.98
N GLU A 248 3.68 29.24 -3.98
CA GLU A 248 3.12 29.98 -5.11
C GLU A 248 4.07 29.85 -6.30
N PRO A 249 3.62 29.24 -7.41
CA PRO A 249 4.50 28.98 -8.54
C PRO A 249 4.88 30.28 -9.24
N ALA A 250 6.14 30.41 -9.64
CA ALA A 250 6.64 31.58 -10.34
C ALA A 250 5.99 31.78 -11.72
N GLU A 251 5.56 30.68 -12.34
CA GLU A 251 4.94 30.66 -13.66
C GLU A 251 3.66 29.80 -13.65
N PRO A 252 2.68 30.10 -14.53
CA PRO A 252 1.52 29.23 -14.71
C PRO A 252 1.93 27.85 -15.23
N PRO A 253 1.17 26.78 -14.92
CA PRO A 253 1.55 25.44 -15.35
C PRO A 253 1.45 25.29 -16.86
N GLN A 254 2.44 24.63 -17.46
CA GLN A 254 2.38 24.20 -18.85
C GLN A 254 1.59 22.88 -18.93
N LEU A 255 0.27 22.98 -19.00
CA LEU A 255 -0.62 21.84 -19.11
C LEU A 255 -0.76 21.42 -20.58
N ARG A 256 -0.43 20.16 -20.86
CA ARG A 256 -0.74 19.53 -22.15
C ARG A 256 -1.88 18.52 -22.00
N PRO A 257 -2.72 18.34 -23.02
CA PRO A 257 -3.68 17.23 -23.05
C PRO A 257 -2.96 15.88 -22.94
N LEU A 258 -3.63 14.93 -22.31
CA LEU A 258 -3.19 13.54 -22.15
C LEU A 258 -4.33 12.59 -22.53
N THR A 259 -4.02 11.47 -23.17
CA THR A 259 -5.00 10.39 -23.40
C THR A 259 -5.00 9.39 -22.23
N ALA A 260 -6.07 8.61 -22.09
CA ALA A 260 -6.11 7.55 -21.08
C ALA A 260 -5.03 6.48 -21.32
N ASP A 261 -4.71 6.20 -22.58
CA ASP A 261 -3.65 5.25 -22.96
C ASP A 261 -2.26 5.77 -22.58
N GLU A 262 -1.97 7.05 -22.84
CA GLU A 262 -0.72 7.67 -22.40
C GLU A 262 -0.61 7.72 -20.87
N LEU A 263 -1.73 7.88 -20.15
CA LEU A 263 -1.75 7.82 -18.69
C LEU A 263 -1.44 6.41 -18.18
N ASP A 264 -2.09 5.36 -18.71
CA ASP A 264 -1.80 3.96 -18.33
C ASP A 264 -0.35 3.61 -18.67
N GLN A 265 0.14 4.00 -19.86
CA GLN A 265 1.53 3.78 -20.26
C GLN A 265 2.52 4.54 -19.37
N GLY A 266 2.19 5.79 -19.00
CA GLY A 266 2.97 6.60 -18.08
C GLY A 266 3.13 5.93 -16.72
N MET A 267 2.01 5.55 -16.10
CA MET A 267 2.00 4.86 -14.82
C MET A 267 2.67 3.49 -14.88
N TYR A 268 2.48 2.75 -15.97
CA TYR A 268 3.17 1.48 -16.18
C TYR A 268 4.69 1.66 -16.29
N THR A 269 5.16 2.74 -16.91
CA THR A 269 6.58 3.06 -16.99
C THR A 269 7.16 3.43 -15.63
N VAL A 270 6.41 4.15 -14.78
CA VAL A 270 6.79 4.38 -13.38
C VAL A 270 6.99 3.05 -12.63
N VAL A 271 6.09 2.08 -12.83
CA VAL A 271 6.24 0.73 -12.25
C VAL A 271 7.48 0.01 -12.79
N ARG A 272 7.79 0.12 -14.08
CA ARG A 272 9.01 -0.48 -14.64
C ARG A 272 10.26 0.18 -14.07
N GLY A 273 10.24 1.50 -13.92
CA GLY A 273 11.34 2.25 -13.34
C GLY A 273 11.62 1.86 -11.90
N SER A 274 10.60 1.52 -11.11
CA SER A 274 10.83 1.06 -9.74
C SER A 274 11.45 -0.33 -9.64
N LEU A 275 11.42 -1.12 -10.71
CA LEU A 275 12.06 -2.43 -10.78
C LEU A 275 13.50 -2.34 -11.30
N ALA A 276 13.97 -1.15 -11.67
CA ALA A 276 15.30 -0.96 -12.19
C ALA A 276 16.34 -0.93 -11.07
N GLU A 277 17.36 -1.76 -11.18
CA GLU A 277 18.55 -1.68 -10.33
C GLU A 277 19.49 -0.61 -10.88
N LEU A 278 19.56 0.54 -10.21
CA LEU A 278 20.49 1.62 -10.54
C LEU A 278 21.78 1.45 -9.72
N PHE A 279 22.85 0.96 -10.34
CA PHE A 279 24.12 0.67 -9.64
C PHE A 279 24.89 1.92 -9.20
N ASP A 280 24.80 3.02 -9.96
CA ASP A 280 25.44 4.31 -9.69
C ASP A 280 24.42 5.45 -9.52
N GLY A 281 23.12 5.11 -9.43
CA GLY A 281 22.02 6.07 -9.43
C GLY A 281 21.69 6.68 -10.78
N SER A 282 22.41 6.32 -11.85
CA SER A 282 22.16 6.84 -13.19
C SER A 282 21.27 5.92 -14.02
N TRP A 283 20.31 6.52 -14.71
CA TRP A 283 19.50 5.85 -15.72
C TRP A 283 20.30 5.45 -16.98
N SER A 284 21.48 6.05 -17.20
CA SER A 284 22.31 5.83 -18.38
C SER A 284 22.85 4.39 -18.53
N GLY A 285 22.80 3.60 -17.45
CA GLY A 285 23.19 2.19 -17.45
C GLY A 285 22.09 1.22 -17.89
N ILE A 286 20.85 1.70 -18.10
CA ILE A 286 19.72 0.85 -18.47
C ILE A 286 19.58 0.81 -20.00
N GLU A 287 19.92 -0.34 -20.59
CA GLU A 287 19.73 -0.58 -22.03
C GLU A 287 18.29 -0.96 -22.38
N GLU A 288 17.57 -1.61 -21.44
CA GLU A 288 16.18 -2.01 -21.59
C GLU A 288 15.43 -1.88 -20.26
N TRP A 289 14.23 -1.31 -20.30
CA TRP A 289 13.36 -1.26 -19.14
C TRP A 289 13.05 -2.68 -18.60
N PRO A 290 13.06 -2.89 -17.27
CA PRO A 290 12.68 -4.17 -16.67
C PRO A 290 11.30 -4.65 -17.11
N HIS A 291 11.15 -5.95 -17.27
CA HIS A 291 9.86 -6.57 -17.53
C HIS A 291 9.06 -6.70 -16.23
N VAL A 292 7.84 -6.15 -16.17
CA VAL A 292 6.94 -6.34 -15.02
C VAL A 292 6.31 -7.74 -15.09
N PRO A 293 6.57 -8.64 -14.13
CA PRO A 293 6.01 -9.99 -14.15
C PRO A 293 4.47 -9.98 -14.26
N PRO A 294 3.86 -10.92 -15.01
CA PRO A 294 2.41 -11.05 -15.03
C PRO A 294 1.92 -11.37 -13.62
N GLY A 295 1.04 -10.54 -13.08
CA GLY A 295 0.55 -10.70 -11.71
C GLY A 295 1.28 -9.86 -10.65
N HIS A 296 2.24 -9.01 -11.03
CA HIS A 296 2.87 -8.08 -10.09
C HIS A 296 1.83 -7.15 -9.45
N LEU A 297 1.85 -7.02 -8.12
CA LEU A 297 0.79 -6.32 -7.36
C LEU A 297 0.63 -4.86 -7.80
N THR A 298 1.73 -4.14 -7.98
CA THR A 298 1.74 -2.72 -8.38
C THR A 298 0.90 -2.46 -9.64
N ARG A 299 0.86 -3.41 -10.58
CA ARG A 299 0.02 -3.32 -11.78
C ARG A 299 -1.46 -3.21 -11.46
N TYR A 300 -1.93 -3.97 -10.47
CA TYR A 300 -3.32 -3.90 -10.04
C TYR A 300 -3.60 -2.65 -9.21
N LEU A 301 -2.64 -2.23 -8.38
CA LEU A 301 -2.78 -1.05 -7.52
C LEU A 301 -2.91 0.24 -8.32
N TYR A 302 -2.01 0.49 -9.28
CA TYR A 302 -2.07 1.73 -10.06
C TYR A 302 -3.32 1.77 -10.94
N ARG A 303 -3.75 0.63 -11.49
CA ARG A 303 -4.97 0.55 -12.28
C ARG A 303 -6.21 0.84 -11.45
N ASP A 304 -6.29 0.28 -10.24
CA ASP A 304 -7.39 0.59 -9.31
C ASP A 304 -7.40 2.07 -8.92
N LEU A 305 -6.22 2.68 -8.74
CA LEU A 305 -6.09 4.13 -8.52
C LEU A 305 -6.63 4.94 -9.71
N LEU A 306 -6.20 4.62 -10.93
CA LEU A 306 -6.66 5.30 -12.14
C LEU A 306 -8.17 5.13 -12.34
N ASP A 307 -8.69 3.91 -12.19
CA ASP A 307 -10.13 3.62 -12.32
C ASP A 307 -10.95 4.39 -11.29
N LEU A 308 -10.47 4.52 -10.05
CA LEU A 308 -11.14 5.32 -9.01
C LEU A 308 -11.16 6.80 -9.35
N LEU A 309 -10.03 7.36 -9.80
CA LEU A 309 -9.95 8.79 -10.17
C LEU A 309 -10.79 9.09 -11.41
N LEU A 310 -10.73 8.21 -12.42
CA LEU A 310 -11.55 8.29 -13.61
C LEU A 310 -13.03 8.19 -13.24
N THR A 311 -13.46 7.19 -12.46
CA THR A 311 -14.87 7.02 -12.07
C THR A 311 -15.37 8.16 -11.19
N ARG A 312 -14.53 8.66 -10.27
CA ARG A 312 -14.90 9.76 -9.37
C ARG A 312 -15.11 11.08 -10.12
N THR A 313 -14.36 11.29 -11.20
CA THR A 313 -14.43 12.53 -12.00
C THR A 313 -15.32 12.39 -13.22
N ALA A 314 -15.46 11.18 -13.76
CA ALA A 314 -16.43 10.84 -14.77
C ALA A 314 -17.84 11.05 -14.20
N GLY A 315 -18.61 11.92 -14.85
CA GLY A 315 -20.05 11.95 -14.61
C GLY A 315 -20.72 10.69 -15.14
N ALA A 316 -22.06 10.62 -15.03
CA ALA A 316 -22.83 9.45 -15.43
C ALA A 316 -22.55 8.93 -16.86
N ASP A 317 -22.15 9.80 -17.79
CA ASP A 317 -21.98 9.46 -19.22
C ASP A 317 -20.72 10.04 -19.87
N HIS A 318 -19.76 10.59 -19.12
CA HIS A 318 -18.65 11.37 -19.69
C HIS A 318 -17.30 10.92 -19.13
N LEU A 319 -16.33 10.65 -20.01
CA LEU A 319 -14.93 10.51 -19.63
C LEU A 319 -14.36 11.89 -19.26
N PRO A 320 -13.52 11.98 -18.20
CA PRO A 320 -12.86 13.22 -17.85
C PRO A 320 -11.88 13.63 -18.94
N GLN A 321 -11.67 14.93 -19.10
CA GLN A 321 -10.55 15.46 -19.86
C GLN A 321 -9.30 15.38 -19.00
N LEU A 322 -8.20 14.88 -19.55
CA LEU A 322 -6.95 14.70 -18.83
C LEU A 322 -5.92 15.72 -19.30
N PHE A 323 -5.25 16.32 -18.33
CA PHE A 323 -4.11 17.20 -18.56
C PHE A 323 -2.93 16.72 -17.74
N VAL A 324 -1.72 16.96 -18.22
CA VAL A 324 -0.49 16.70 -17.47
C VAL A 324 0.43 17.90 -17.54
N THR A 325 1.15 18.14 -16.47
CA THR A 325 2.28 19.07 -16.41
C THR A 325 3.43 18.41 -15.64
N GLY A 326 4.66 18.86 -15.89
CA GLY A 326 5.85 18.13 -15.49
C GLY A 326 6.06 16.84 -16.31
N TYR A 327 6.83 15.92 -15.77
CA TYR A 327 7.26 14.71 -16.46
C TYR A 327 6.45 13.47 -16.03
N LEU A 328 5.76 12.87 -17.00
CA LEU A 328 5.17 11.53 -16.88
C LEU A 328 5.81 10.67 -17.98
N PRO A 329 6.72 9.74 -17.64
CA PRO A 329 7.49 9.00 -18.63
C PRO A 329 6.59 8.05 -19.41
N VAL A 330 6.27 8.35 -20.67
CA VAL A 330 5.63 7.39 -21.58
C VAL A 330 6.64 6.52 -22.32
N THR A 331 7.91 6.92 -22.30
CA THR A 331 9.07 6.24 -22.88
C THR A 331 10.24 6.25 -21.88
N MET A 332 11.32 5.52 -22.18
CA MET A 332 12.60 5.68 -21.45
C MET A 332 12.97 7.16 -21.40
N PRO A 333 13.44 7.69 -20.26
CA PRO A 333 14.15 8.97 -20.23
C PRO A 333 15.35 8.86 -21.16
N GLU A 334 15.56 9.85 -22.02
CA GLU A 334 16.85 9.98 -22.72
C GLU A 334 17.93 10.40 -21.70
N ASP A 335 19.20 10.10 -21.99
CA ASP A 335 20.41 10.24 -21.13
C ASP A 335 20.64 11.62 -20.46
N GLN A 336 19.74 12.59 -20.60
CA GLN A 336 19.91 13.99 -20.19
C GLN A 336 18.76 14.58 -19.35
N ALA A 337 17.84 13.77 -18.80
CA ALA A 337 16.88 14.29 -17.83
C ALA A 337 17.61 14.64 -16.52
N GLU A 338 17.59 15.90 -16.10
CA GLU A 338 18.16 16.34 -14.83
C GLU A 338 17.32 15.80 -13.65
N ASP A 339 17.94 15.56 -12.49
CA ASP A 339 17.30 14.89 -11.33
C ASP A 339 16.02 15.61 -10.83
N ASP A 340 15.90 16.92 -11.08
CA ASP A 340 14.76 17.76 -10.67
C ASP A 340 13.53 17.64 -11.61
N ASP A 341 13.66 16.94 -12.75
CA ASP A 341 12.61 16.90 -13.78
C ASP A 341 11.55 15.81 -13.56
N PHE A 342 11.71 14.89 -12.60
CA PHE A 342 10.89 13.68 -12.52
C PHE A 342 9.59 13.80 -11.70
N THR A 343 9.01 15.00 -11.59
CA THR A 343 7.68 15.17 -10.97
C THR A 343 6.60 15.32 -12.05
N GLY A 344 5.57 14.48 -11.99
CA GLY A 344 4.43 14.52 -12.90
C GLY A 344 3.13 14.84 -12.16
N THR A 345 2.39 15.84 -12.62
CA THR A 345 1.05 16.13 -12.12
C THR A 345 0.01 15.87 -13.20
N VAL A 346 -0.89 14.93 -12.96
CA VAL A 346 -2.03 14.64 -13.82
C VAL A 346 -3.30 15.26 -13.23
N VAL A 347 -4.05 15.99 -14.05
CA VAL A 347 -5.30 16.63 -13.67
C VAL A 347 -6.45 16.03 -14.46
N PHE A 348 -7.42 15.47 -13.74
CA PHE A 348 -8.63 14.85 -14.25
C PHE A 348 -9.77 15.87 -14.15
N VAL A 349 -10.35 16.29 -15.28
CA VAL A 349 -11.39 17.32 -15.32
C VAL A 349 -12.70 16.72 -15.81
N GLY A 350 -13.61 16.49 -14.88
CA GLY A 350 -14.96 16.05 -15.12
C GLY A 350 -15.94 17.20 -15.40
N PRO A 351 -17.24 16.88 -15.59
CA PRO A 351 -18.27 17.91 -15.75
C PRO A 351 -18.47 18.76 -14.49
N SER A 352 -18.44 18.14 -13.30
CA SER A 352 -18.70 18.78 -12.00
C SER A 352 -17.49 18.83 -11.06
N ASP A 353 -16.54 17.91 -11.23
CA ASP A 353 -15.42 17.70 -10.32
C ASP A 353 -14.08 17.68 -11.04
N VAL A 354 -13.02 17.94 -10.28
CA VAL A 354 -11.63 17.80 -10.68
C VAL A 354 -10.91 16.93 -9.66
N ALA A 355 -10.00 16.09 -10.14
CA ALA A 355 -9.01 15.42 -9.31
C ALA A 355 -7.59 15.74 -9.80
N VAL A 356 -6.65 15.85 -8.89
CA VAL A 356 -5.23 16.05 -9.16
C VAL A 356 -4.48 14.86 -8.58
N LEU A 357 -3.66 14.20 -9.39
CA LEU A 357 -2.72 13.16 -8.97
C LEU A 357 -1.30 13.71 -9.17
N ASP A 358 -0.60 13.93 -8.07
CA ASP A 358 0.85 14.14 -8.10
C ASP A 358 1.57 12.81 -7.94
N VAL A 359 2.53 12.59 -8.83
CA VAL A 359 3.49 11.50 -8.80
C VAL A 359 4.87 12.13 -8.67
N ASP A 360 5.48 11.93 -7.52
CA ASP A 360 6.77 12.51 -7.16
C ASP A 360 7.82 11.40 -7.16
N LEU A 361 8.68 11.44 -8.18
CA LEU A 361 9.79 10.48 -8.40
C LEU A 361 11.15 11.13 -8.06
N SER A 362 11.15 12.34 -7.48
CA SER A 362 12.39 13.07 -7.17
C SER A 362 13.25 12.29 -6.16
N CYS A 363 14.58 12.40 -6.33
CA CYS A 363 15.58 11.72 -5.50
C CYS A 363 16.12 12.59 -4.36
#